data_AF-A0A5C1MGM4-F1
#
_entry.id   AF-A0A5C1MGM4-F1
#
_cell.length_a   1.000
_cell.length_b   1.000
_cell.length_c   1.000
_cell.angle_alpha   90.00
_cell.angle_beta   90.00
_cell.angle_gamma   90.00
#
_symmetry.space_group_name_H-M   'P 1'
#
loop_
_entity.id
_entity.type
_entity.pdbx_description
1 polymer ?
#
loop_
_entity_poly.entity_id
_entity_poly.type
_entity_poly.pdbx_seq_one_letter_code
_entity_poly.pdbx_strand_id
1 'polypeptide(L)' 'MFGFGVPELLIIAFMVVLIFGVGKLPEVGGSFGKAISNFRKAAEGKDQVELNPKDT' A
#
# COMPACT_ATOMS: atom_id res chain seq x y z
N MET A 1 -30.32 -11.95 1.10
CA MET A 1 -29.74 -10.60 1.25
C MET A 1 -28.31 -10.66 0.74
N PHE A 2 -28.10 -10.40 -0.55
CA PHE A 2 -26.78 -10.42 -1.17
C PHE A 2 -26.17 -9.02 -0.91
N GLY A 3 -25.42 -8.91 0.19
CA GLY A 3 -24.69 -7.69 0.53
C GLY A 3 -23.60 -7.41 -0.51
N PHE A 4 -23.29 -6.12 -0.70
CA PHE A 4 -22.20 -5.57 -1.51
C PHE A 4 -21.26 -6.63 -2.09
N GLY A 5 -21.56 -7.06 -3.31
CA GLY A 5 -20.74 -8.02 -4.01
C GLY A 5 -19.50 -7.36 -4.60
N VAL A 6 -18.66 -8.21 -5.20
CA VAL A 6 -17.54 -7.77 -6.05
C VAL A 6 -17.98 -6.78 -7.15
N PRO A 7 -19.16 -6.93 -7.80
CA PRO A 7 -19.61 -5.97 -8.82
C PRO A 7 -19.80 -4.55 -8.29
N GLU A 8 -20.45 -4.38 -7.13
CA GLU A 8 -20.70 -3.07 -6.54
C GLU A 8 -19.40 -2.38 -6.12
N LEU A 9 -18.43 -3.13 -5.59
CA LEU A 9 -17.09 -2.61 -5.27
C LEU A 9 -16.34 -2.15 -6.52
N LEU A 10 -16.48 -2.86 -7.65
CA LEU A 10 -15.86 -2.46 -8.91
C LEU A 10 -16.44 -1.14 -9.44
N ILE A 11 -17.75 -0.92 -9.30
CA ILE A 11 -18.39 0.34 -9.70
C ILE A 11 -17.85 1.50 -8.86
N ILE A 12 -17.71 1.32 -7.55
CA ILE A 12 -17.14 2.34 -6.66
C ILE A 12 -15.68 2.59 -7.01
N ALA A 13 -14.88 1.54 -7.21
CA ALA A 13 -13.49 1.65 -7.61
C ALA A 13 -13.36 2.41 -8.93
N PHE A 14 -14.24 2.15 -9.89
CA PHE A 14 -14.27 2.87 -11.17
C PHE A 14 -14.55 4.37 -10.98
N MET A 15 -15.51 4.76 -10.12
CA MET A 15 -15.73 6.18 -9.81
C MET A 15 -14.50 6.83 -9.18
N VAL A 16 -13.81 6.14 -8.26
CA VAL A 16 -12.57 6.64 -7.65
C VAL A 16 -11.50 6.85 -8.73
N VAL A 17 -11.35 5.89 -9.65
CA VAL A 17 -10.43 6.01 -10.80
C VAL A 17 -10.78 7.21 -11.68
N LEU A 18 -12.06 7.51 -11.91
CA LEU A 18 -12.48 8.67 -12.71
C LEU A 18 -12.13 10.00 -12.03
N ILE A 19 -12.27 10.08 -10.71
CA ILE A 19 -11.96 11.30 -9.93
C ILE A 19 -10.45 11.53 -9.83
N PHE A 20 -9.70 10.49 -9.47
CA PHE A 20 -8.26 10.61 -9.21
C PHE A 20 -7.40 10.37 -10.47
N GLY A 21 -7.93 9.70 -11.48
CA GLY A 21 -7.22 9.26 -12.67
C GLY A 21 -6.47 7.94 -12.47
N VAL A 22 -6.28 7.19 -13.57
CA VAL A 22 -5.61 5.87 -13.58
C VAL A 22 -4.15 5.92 -13.10
N GLY A 23 -3.46 7.05 -13.25
CA GLY A 23 -2.06 7.21 -12.86
C GLY A 23 -1.86 7.48 -11.35
N LYS A 24 -2.85 8.06 -10.68
CA LYS A 24 -2.74 8.41 -9.24
C LYS A 24 -2.92 7.21 -8.32
N LEU A 25 -3.67 6.19 -8.75
CA LEU A 25 -3.87 4.98 -7.96
C LEU A 25 -2.57 4.17 -7.73
N PRO A 26 -1.74 3.88 -8.76
CA PRO A 26 -0.43 3.26 -8.55
C PRO A 26 0.55 4.11 -7.73
N GLU A 27 0.51 5.43 -7.87
CA GLU A 27 1.35 6.37 -7.12
C GLU A 27 1.04 6.32 -5.61
N VAL A 28 -0.25 6.38 -5.26
CA VAL A 28 -0.73 6.25 -3.89
C VAL A 28 -0.50 4.83 -3.36
N GLY A 29 -0.82 3.80 -4.14
CA GLY A 29 -0.61 2.40 -3.75
C GLY A 29 0.86 2.05 -3.53
N GLY A 30 1.78 2.61 -4.33
CA GLY A 30 3.21 2.39 -4.20
C GLY A 30 3.81 3.02 -2.93
N SER A 31 3.41 4.24 -2.60
CA SER A 31 3.86 4.91 -1.35
C SER A 31 3.27 4.23 -0.12
N PHE A 32 1.97 3.91 -0.14
CA PHE A 32 1.28 3.22 0.95
C PHE A 32 1.79 1.78 1.14
N GLY A 33 2.06 1.07 0.04
CA GLY A 33 2.62 -0.28 0.07
C GLY A 33 4.03 -0.33 0.65
N LYS A 34 4.87 0.67 0.36
CA LYS A 34 6.19 0.83 1.01
C LYS A 34 6.05 1.10 2.51
N ALA A 35 5.11 1.97 2.90
CA ALA A 35 4.83 2.25 4.31
C ALA A 35 4.37 1.00 5.06
N ILE A 36 3.42 0.24 4.51
CA ILE A 36 2.97 -1.04 5.09
C ILE A 36 4.10 -2.07 5.13
N SER A 37 4.91 -2.17 4.07
CA SER A 37 6.05 -3.08 4.01
C SER A 37 7.07 -2.78 5.11
N ASN A 38 7.41 -1.51 5.30
CA ASN A 38 8.33 -1.08 6.36
C ASN A 38 7.71 -1.30 7.75
N PHE A 39 6.43 -0.96 7.93
CA PHE A 39 5.70 -1.21 9.18
C PHE A 39 5.67 -2.70 9.53
N ARG A 40 5.43 -3.56 8.55
CA ARG A 40 5.45 -5.01 8.70
C ARG A 40 6.85 -5.51 9.07
N LYS A 41 7.91 -5.02 8.42
CA LYS A 41 9.29 -5.40 8.73
C LYS A 41 9.69 -5.02 10.16
N ALA A 42 9.33 -3.82 10.60
CA ALA A 42 9.55 -3.36 11.96
C ALA A 42 8.75 -4.21 12.97
N ALA A 43 7.48 -4.50 12.68
CA ALA A 43 6.62 -5.32 13.53
C ALA A 43 7.09 -6.79 13.61
N GLU A 44 7.69 -7.33 12.54
CA GLU A 44 8.30 -8.66 12.53
C GLU A 44 9.71 -8.68 13.16
N GLY A 45 10.20 -7.56 13.69
CA GLY A 45 11.54 -7.45 14.27
C GLY A 45 12.68 -7.66 13.26
N LYS A 46 12.38 -7.51 11.97
CA LYS A 46 13.33 -7.68 10.86
C LYS A 46 14.07 -6.41 10.47
N ASP A 47 13.92 -5.34 11.27
CA ASP A 47 14.88 -4.24 11.28
C ASP A 47 16.19 -4.74 11.90
N GLN A 48 16.92 -5.53 11.12
CA GLN A 48 18.36 -5.59 11.27
C GLN A 48 18.84 -4.19 10.93
N VAL A 49 19.05 -3.37 11.96
CA VAL A 49 19.97 -2.24 11.86
C VAL A 49 21.30 -2.86 11.45
N GLU A 50 21.57 -2.85 10.16
CA GLU A 50 22.89 -3.12 9.61
C GLU A 50 23.75 -1.92 10.06
N LEU A 51 24.13 -1.92 11.34
CA LEU A 51 25.29 -1.18 11.79
C LEU A 51 26.42 -1.75 10.95
N ASN A 52 26.86 -0.99 9.96
CA ASN A 52 28.08 -1.30 9.23
C ASN A 52 29.23 -0.77 10.11
N PRO A 53 29.97 -1.62 10.85
CA PRO A 53 31.05 -1.17 11.72
C PRO A 53 32.30 -0.69 10.97
N LYS A 54 32.16 -0.01 9.81
CA LYS A 54 33.28 0.47 9.00
C LYS A 54 33.58 1.97 9.11
N ASP A 55 32.87 2.69 9.98
CA ASP A 55 33.14 4.11 10.28
C ASP A 55 33.65 4.29 11.72
N THR A 56 34.67 3.54 12.11
CA THR A 56 35.51 3.78 13.30
C THR A 56 36.98 3.73 12.93
#